data_AF-A0A4Y2KZF3-F1
#
_entry.id   AF-A0A4Y2KZF3-F1
#
_cell.length_a   1.000
_cell.length_b   1.000
_cell.length_c   1.000
_cell.angle_alpha   90.00
_cell.angle_beta   90.00
_cell.angle_gamma   90.00
#
_symmetry.space_group_name_H-M   'P 1'
#
loop_
_entity.id
_entity.type
_entity.pdbx_description
1 polymer ?
#
loop_
_entity_poly.entity_id
_entity_poly.type
_entity_poly.pdbx_seq_one_letter_code
_entity_poly.pdbx_strand_id
1 'polypeptide(L)'
;MFASIPNYKEFYDETDINKQGLECLRLLNEIICDFDKLLLKPKFSRIEKIKTIGSTYMAAAGLQPGREENGDESRKSHNLLALTEFAIALMALLDQINRESFQRFKLRVGINNGPVIAGVVGAQKPQYDIWGNTVNVASRMDSCGVMGKIQVTEDTAKILMEHNYDCECRGTIYVKGKGNLTTYFVKTQFDKSSDC
;
A
#
# COMPACT_ATOMS: atom_id res chain seq x y z
N MET A 1 3.12 4.16 -0.12
CA MET A 1 2.62 2.77 -0.18
C MET A 1 1.64 2.65 -1.33
N PHE A 2 1.73 1.58 -2.09
CA PHE A 2 0.69 1.12 -3.03
C PHE A 2 0.19 -0.24 -2.56
N ALA A 3 -1.12 -0.39 -2.39
CA ALA A 3 -1.74 -1.64 -1.98
C ALA A 3 -2.79 -2.03 -3.02
N SER A 4 -2.45 -2.96 -3.90
CA SER A 4 -3.32 -3.43 -4.98
C SER A 4 -4.03 -4.73 -4.59
N ILE A 5 -5.23 -4.92 -5.13
CA ILE A 5 -5.93 -6.22 -5.13
C ILE A 5 -5.86 -6.79 -6.55
N PRO A 6 -4.84 -7.61 -6.90
CA PRO A 6 -4.60 -8.01 -8.28
C PRO A 6 -5.70 -8.93 -8.81
N ASN A 7 -6.17 -9.87 -7.99
CA ASN A 7 -7.22 -10.81 -8.35
C ASN A 7 -8.64 -10.20 -8.36
N TYR A 8 -8.77 -8.91 -8.06
CA TYR A 8 -10.03 -8.20 -8.27
C TYR A 8 -10.38 -8.08 -9.77
N LYS A 9 -9.36 -8.01 -10.65
CA LYS A 9 -9.59 -7.97 -12.10
C LYS A 9 -10.26 -9.22 -12.65
N GLU A 10 -9.93 -10.38 -12.08
CA GLU A 10 -10.52 -11.67 -12.45
C GLU A 10 -11.95 -11.82 -11.90
N PHE A 11 -12.26 -11.12 -10.81
CA PHE A 11 -13.61 -11.07 -10.23
C PHE A 11 -14.55 -10.12 -10.97
N TYR A 12 -14.00 -9.12 -11.67
CA TYR A 12 -14.80 -8.15 -12.39
C TYR A 12 -15.40 -8.76 -13.66
N ASP A 13 -16.74 -8.83 -13.71
CA ASP A 13 -17.47 -9.39 -14.84
C ASP A 13 -18.70 -8.52 -15.19
N GLU A 14 -18.82 -8.19 -16.48
CA GLU A 14 -19.85 -7.31 -17.05
C GLU A 14 -20.99 -8.13 -17.66
N THR A 15 -21.72 -8.87 -16.82
CA THR A 15 -22.90 -9.62 -17.23
C THR A 15 -24.19 -8.87 -16.88
N ASP A 16 -25.29 -9.18 -17.59
CA ASP A 16 -26.62 -8.66 -17.26
C ASP A 16 -27.05 -9.04 -15.82
N ILE A 17 -26.59 -10.20 -15.33
CA ILE A 17 -26.82 -10.67 -13.96
C ILE A 17 -26.14 -9.75 -12.93
N ASN A 18 -24.92 -9.29 -13.22
CA ASN A 18 -24.19 -8.32 -12.38
C ASN A 18 -24.55 -6.86 -12.65
N LYS A 19 -25.66 -6.60 -13.37
CA LYS A 19 -26.09 -5.26 -13.80
C LYS A 19 -24.93 -4.51 -14.48
N GLN A 20 -24.25 -5.16 -15.43
CA GLN A 20 -23.13 -4.58 -16.18
C GLN A 20 -21.94 -4.19 -15.26
N GLY A 21 -21.62 -5.03 -14.28
CA GLY A 21 -20.47 -4.85 -13.37
C GLY A 21 -20.72 -3.92 -12.18
N LEU A 22 -21.94 -3.38 -12.00
CA LEU A 22 -22.28 -2.50 -10.90
C LEU A 22 -22.10 -3.17 -9.52
N GLU A 23 -22.49 -4.44 -9.39
CA GLU A 23 -22.35 -5.16 -8.11
C GLU A 23 -20.88 -5.39 -7.75
N CYS A 24 -20.01 -5.61 -8.73
CA CYS A 24 -18.57 -5.66 -8.49
C CYS A 24 -18.07 -4.32 -7.93
N LEU A 25 -18.43 -3.20 -8.58
CA LEU A 25 -18.03 -1.86 -8.13
C LEU A 25 -18.57 -1.53 -6.73
N ARG A 26 -19.77 -2.00 -6.39
CA ARG A 26 -20.33 -1.85 -5.03
C ARG A 26 -19.45 -2.52 -3.98
N LEU A 27 -19.01 -3.75 -4.24
CA LEU A 27 -18.09 -4.47 -3.35
C LEU A 27 -16.71 -3.78 -3.26
N LEU A 28 -16.18 -3.27 -4.37
CA LEU A 28 -14.93 -2.50 -4.33
C LEU A 28 -15.09 -1.23 -3.49
N ASN A 29 -16.20 -0.52 -3.66
CA ASN A 29 -16.49 0.66 -2.86
C ASN A 29 -16.59 0.32 -1.37
N GLU A 30 -17.21 -0.79 -1.00
CA GLU A 30 -17.26 -1.28 0.38
C GLU A 30 -15.86 -1.54 0.95
N ILE A 31 -15.01 -2.24 0.21
CA ILE A 31 -13.60 -2.48 0.60
C ILE A 31 -12.86 -1.16 0.82
N ILE A 32 -12.98 -0.20 -0.11
CA ILE A 32 -12.30 1.09 -0.01
C ILE A 32 -12.84 1.93 1.16
N CYS A 33 -14.15 1.92 1.39
CA CYS A 33 -14.77 2.59 2.54
C CYS A 33 -14.26 2.02 3.86
N ASP A 34 -14.10 0.70 3.95
CA ASP A 34 -13.57 0.05 5.15
C ASP A 34 -12.09 0.34 5.36
N PHE A 35 -11.30 0.40 4.28
CA PHE A 35 -9.92 0.88 4.34
C PHE A 35 -9.84 2.33 4.85
N ASP A 36 -10.73 3.20 4.39
CA ASP A 36 -10.79 4.60 4.83
C ASP A 36 -11.17 4.71 6.32
N LYS A 37 -12.02 3.83 6.85
CA LYS A 37 -12.34 3.79 8.29
C LYS A 37 -11.10 3.50 9.16
N LEU A 38 -10.07 2.82 8.63
CA LEU A 38 -8.83 2.62 9.39
C LEU A 38 -8.11 3.94 9.65
N LEU A 39 -8.16 4.91 8.72
CA LEU A 39 -7.51 6.21 8.90
C LEU A 39 -8.10 7.02 10.07
N LEU A 40 -9.33 6.71 10.49
CA LEU A 40 -9.97 7.33 11.65
C LEU A 40 -9.37 6.89 13.00
N LYS A 41 -8.57 5.80 13.02
CA LYS A 41 -7.95 5.32 14.25
C LYS A 41 -6.80 6.26 14.66
N PRO A 42 -6.69 6.68 15.93
CA PRO A 42 -5.64 7.62 16.38
C PRO A 42 -4.21 7.22 16.00
N LYS A 43 -3.90 5.92 16.01
CA LYS A 43 -2.60 5.37 15.61
C LYS A 43 -2.22 5.62 14.15
N PHE A 44 -3.20 5.83 13.27
CA PHE A 44 -3.01 6.07 11.85
C PHE A 44 -3.24 7.54 11.46
N SER A 45 -3.30 8.46 12.43
CA SER A 45 -3.48 9.91 12.21
C SER A 45 -2.40 10.58 11.36
N ARG A 46 -1.26 9.92 11.17
CA ARG A 46 -0.14 10.39 10.32
C ARG A 46 -0.19 9.84 8.89
N ILE A 47 -1.10 8.91 8.62
CA ILE A 47 -1.27 8.30 7.30
C ILE A 47 -2.28 9.14 6.52
N GLU A 48 -1.90 9.50 5.31
CA GLU A 48 -2.71 10.29 4.40
C GLU A 48 -2.99 9.47 3.15
N LYS A 49 -4.29 9.28 2.84
CA LYS A 49 -4.72 8.71 1.57
C LYS A 49 -4.47 9.73 0.48
N ILE A 50 -3.76 9.32 -0.57
CA ILE A 50 -3.54 10.17 -1.75
C ILE A 50 -4.70 10.01 -2.72
N LYS A 51 -4.95 8.77 -3.16
CA LYS A 51 -6.02 8.45 -4.10
C LYS A 51 -6.24 6.93 -4.19
N THR A 52 -7.29 6.55 -4.89
CA THR A 52 -7.52 5.18 -5.35
C THR A 52 -7.33 5.12 -6.87
N ILE A 53 -6.61 4.11 -7.36
CA ILE A 53 -6.33 3.89 -8.79
C ILE A 53 -6.83 2.49 -9.17
N GLY A 54 -8.03 2.39 -9.71
CA GLY A 54 -8.70 1.10 -9.91
C GLY A 54 -8.87 0.36 -8.58
N SER A 55 -8.37 -0.86 -8.46
CA SER A 55 -8.33 -1.64 -7.22
C SER A 55 -7.08 -1.39 -6.35
N THR A 56 -6.37 -0.28 -6.56
CA THR A 56 -5.15 0.07 -5.84
C THR A 56 -5.36 1.25 -4.90
N TYR A 57 -5.04 1.05 -3.62
CA TYR A 57 -5.07 2.07 -2.58
C TYR A 57 -3.68 2.72 -2.45
N MET A 58 -3.59 4.03 -2.62
CA MET A 58 -2.35 4.79 -2.49
C MET A 58 -2.38 5.66 -1.24
N ALA A 59 -1.42 5.45 -0.36
CA ALA A 59 -1.27 6.21 0.88
C ALA A 59 0.19 6.55 1.17
N ALA A 60 0.41 7.62 1.91
CA ALA A 60 1.72 8.10 2.33
C ALA A 60 1.69 8.52 3.80
N ALA A 61 2.87 8.67 4.40
CA ALA A 61 3.05 9.16 5.75
C ALA A 61 4.12 10.26 5.74
N GLY A 62 4.04 11.19 6.69
CA GLY A 62 5.04 12.26 6.82
C GLY A 62 4.85 13.45 5.88
N LEU A 63 3.63 13.69 5.37
CA LEU A 63 3.29 14.81 4.49
C LEU A 63 2.80 16.07 5.22
N GLN A 64 2.92 16.13 6.56
CA GLN A 64 2.36 17.22 7.37
C GLN A 64 3.08 18.56 7.09
N PRO A 65 2.38 19.55 6.49
CA PRO A 65 2.98 20.86 6.18
C PRO A 65 3.29 21.64 7.46
N GLY A 66 4.40 22.39 7.46
CA GLY A 66 4.78 23.23 8.59
C GLY A 66 5.40 22.48 9.78
N ARG A 67 5.53 21.15 9.70
CA ARG A 67 6.36 20.34 10.61
C ARG A 67 7.66 19.88 9.95
N GLU A 68 8.18 20.73 9.07
CA GLU A 68 9.53 20.63 8.48
C GLU A 68 10.60 20.96 9.54
N GLU A 69 10.52 20.34 10.71
CA GLU A 69 11.45 20.58 11.80
C GLU A 69 12.54 19.51 11.77
N ASN A 70 13.76 19.95 11.47
CA ASN A 70 15.05 19.31 11.75
C ASN A 70 15.03 17.78 11.71
N GLY A 71 14.84 17.19 10.51
CA GLY A 71 15.49 15.96 10.05
C GLY A 71 15.65 14.76 11.01
N ASP A 72 14.86 14.63 12.06
CA ASP A 72 15.07 13.61 13.08
C ASP A 72 14.81 12.24 12.48
N GLU A 73 15.85 11.41 12.37
CA GLU A 73 15.77 10.06 11.82
C GLU A 73 14.71 9.23 12.56
N SER A 74 14.52 9.49 13.86
CA SER A 74 13.47 8.89 14.69
C SER A 74 12.07 9.12 14.10
N ARG A 75 11.78 10.32 13.59
CA ARG A 75 10.48 10.64 12.98
C ARG A 75 10.29 9.96 11.62
N LYS A 76 11.36 9.82 10.82
CA LYS A 76 11.30 9.11 9.52
C LYS A 76 10.99 7.64 9.73
N SER A 77 11.71 6.99 10.65
CA SER A 77 11.47 5.60 11.04
C SER A 77 10.06 5.43 11.57
N HIS A 78 9.59 6.32 12.46
CA HIS A 78 8.22 6.26 12.98
C HIS A 78 7.14 6.32 11.88
N ASN A 79 7.27 7.22 10.90
CA ASN A 79 6.33 7.30 9.77
C ASN A 79 6.33 6.02 8.91
N LEU A 80 7.50 5.43 8.68
CA LEU A 80 7.63 4.18 7.94
C LEU A 80 7.00 3.00 8.70
N LEU A 81 7.21 2.92 10.01
CA LEU A 81 6.61 1.90 10.87
C LEU A 81 5.08 2.02 10.86
N ALA A 82 4.55 3.23 11.06
CA ALA A 82 3.11 3.47 11.01
C ALA A 82 2.50 3.08 9.66
N LEU A 83 3.19 3.37 8.55
CA LEU A 83 2.73 2.99 7.21
C LEU A 83 2.78 1.47 6.99
N THR A 84 3.76 0.77 7.58
CA THR A 84 3.88 -0.69 7.52
C THR A 84 2.81 -1.36 8.37
N GLU A 85 2.54 -0.87 9.58
CA GLU A 85 1.42 -1.32 10.41
C GLU A 85 0.07 -1.11 9.72
N PHE A 86 -0.08 0.04 9.03
CA PHE A 86 -1.29 0.32 8.25
C PHE A 86 -1.46 -0.70 7.12
N ALA A 87 -0.40 -1.06 6.39
CA ALA A 87 -0.44 -2.10 5.38
C ALA A 87 -0.89 -3.46 5.94
N ILE A 88 -0.35 -3.87 7.09
CA ILE A 88 -0.75 -5.11 7.77
C ILE A 88 -2.24 -5.05 8.20
N ALA A 89 -2.70 -3.89 8.68
CA ALA A 89 -4.10 -3.69 9.05
C ALA A 89 -5.04 -3.77 7.83
N LEU A 90 -4.63 -3.25 6.67
CA LEU A 90 -5.39 -3.42 5.42
C LEU A 90 -5.50 -4.90 5.01
N MET A 91 -4.41 -5.67 5.16
CA MET A 91 -4.43 -7.12 4.89
C MET A 91 -5.40 -7.86 5.81
N ALA A 92 -5.38 -7.55 7.10
CA ALA A 92 -6.31 -8.14 8.08
C ALA A 92 -7.77 -7.80 7.79
N LEU A 93 -8.03 -6.56 7.39
CA LEU A 93 -9.37 -6.09 7.08
C LEU A 93 -9.91 -6.72 5.79
N LEU A 94 -9.08 -6.83 4.75
CA LEU A 94 -9.49 -7.53 3.53
C LEU A 94 -9.78 -9.02 3.80
N ASP A 95 -9.01 -9.66 4.67
CA ASP A 95 -9.25 -11.03 5.11
C ASP A 95 -10.58 -11.18 5.88
N GLN A 96 -10.98 -10.16 6.65
CA GLN A 96 -12.31 -10.11 7.24
C GLN A 96 -13.41 -9.98 6.19
N ILE A 97 -13.26 -9.04 5.25
CA ILE A 97 -14.25 -8.83 4.17
C ILE A 97 -14.39 -10.09 3.33
N ASN A 98 -13.31 -10.81 3.05
CA ASN A 98 -13.33 -12.10 2.35
C ASN A 98 -14.25 -13.12 3.04
N ARG A 99 -14.20 -13.21 4.37
CA ARG A 99 -15.08 -14.11 5.14
C ARG A 99 -16.55 -13.72 5.02
N GLU A 100 -16.85 -12.43 5.01
CA GLU A 100 -18.21 -11.89 4.98
C GLU A 100 -18.82 -11.94 3.56
N SER A 101 -17.99 -11.83 2.53
CA SER A 101 -18.39 -11.78 1.10
C SER A 101 -18.17 -13.08 0.33
N PHE A 102 -17.66 -14.13 1.00
CA PHE A 102 -17.26 -15.41 0.39
C PHE A 102 -16.25 -15.24 -0.77
N GLN A 103 -15.36 -14.25 -0.64
CA GLN A 103 -14.31 -13.96 -1.61
C GLN A 103 -12.94 -14.38 -1.10
N ARG A 104 -11.93 -14.29 -1.96
CA ARG A 104 -10.52 -14.64 -1.66
C ARG A 104 -9.54 -13.59 -2.20
N PHE A 105 -9.89 -12.32 -2.04
CA PHE A 105 -9.02 -11.23 -2.45
C PHE A 105 -7.72 -11.23 -1.65
N LYS A 106 -6.59 -11.02 -2.34
CA LYS A 106 -5.29 -10.90 -1.68
C LYS A 106 -4.68 -9.54 -2.00
N LEU A 107 -4.25 -8.82 -0.97
CA LEU A 107 -3.47 -7.60 -1.14
C LEU A 107 -2.06 -7.92 -1.58
N ARG A 108 -1.53 -7.10 -2.47
CA ARG A 108 -0.11 -7.00 -2.78
C ARG A 108 0.32 -5.57 -2.45
N VAL A 109 1.34 -5.42 -1.63
CA VAL A 109 1.73 -4.10 -1.12
C VAL A 109 3.17 -3.78 -1.48
N GLY A 110 3.40 -2.57 -1.98
CA GLY A 110 4.71 -1.98 -2.22
C GLY A 110 4.94 -0.77 -1.33
N ILE A 111 6.03 -0.77 -0.56
CA ILE A 111 6.44 0.35 0.30
C ILE A 111 7.86 0.79 -0.06
N ASN A 112 8.07 2.10 -0.07
CA ASN A 112 9.39 2.70 -0.18
C ASN A 112 9.37 4.02 0.59
N ASN A 113 10.54 4.48 1.03
CA ASN A 113 10.73 5.75 1.72
C ASN A 113 11.77 6.61 0.98
N GLY A 114 11.71 7.93 1.17
CA GLY A 114 12.56 8.89 0.47
C GLY A 114 11.88 10.23 0.19
N PRO A 115 12.59 11.19 -0.43
CA PRO A 115 12.04 12.50 -0.74
C PRO A 115 10.92 12.43 -1.77
N VAL A 116 9.91 13.29 -1.62
CA VAL A 116 8.77 13.45 -2.51
C VAL A 116 8.42 14.92 -2.68
N ILE A 117 7.73 15.25 -3.77
CA ILE A 117 7.14 16.57 -4.00
C ILE A 117 5.63 16.41 -3.84
N ALA A 118 5.02 17.19 -2.95
CA ALA A 118 3.58 17.26 -2.79
C ALA A 118 3.04 18.55 -3.39
N GLY A 119 1.85 18.51 -3.94
CA GLY A 119 1.23 19.70 -4.52
C GLY A 119 -0.19 19.45 -5.02
N VAL A 120 -0.86 20.54 -5.38
CA VAL A 120 -2.21 20.51 -5.96
C VAL A 120 -2.11 20.87 -7.43
N VAL A 121 -2.64 20.02 -8.30
CA VAL A 121 -2.66 20.24 -9.75
C VAL A 121 -4.09 20.22 -10.25
N GLY A 122 -4.40 21.13 -11.18
CA GLY A 122 -5.71 21.25 -11.82
C GLY A 122 -6.40 22.58 -11.53
N ALA A 123 -7.00 23.18 -12.56
CA ALA A 123 -7.71 24.46 -12.44
C ALA A 123 -9.18 24.28 -12.07
N GLN A 124 -9.90 23.40 -12.77
CA GLN A 124 -11.33 23.15 -12.52
C GLN A 124 -11.58 22.08 -11.44
N LYS A 125 -10.68 21.11 -11.31
CA LYS A 125 -10.74 20.02 -10.34
C LYS A 125 -9.37 19.90 -9.68
N PRO A 126 -9.07 20.75 -8.67
CA PRO A 126 -7.79 20.69 -7.98
C PRO A 126 -7.63 19.32 -7.30
N GLN A 127 -6.54 18.63 -7.60
CA GLN A 127 -6.21 17.32 -7.02
C GLN A 127 -4.87 17.42 -6.30
N TYR A 128 -4.89 17.14 -4.99
CA TYR A 128 -3.66 16.93 -4.23
C TYR A 128 -3.02 15.60 -4.64
N ASP A 129 -1.71 15.61 -4.85
CA ASP A 129 -0.96 14.42 -5.24
C ASP A 129 0.52 14.54 -4.84
N ILE A 130 1.24 13.42 -4.93
CA ILE A 130 2.66 13.33 -4.66
C ILE A 130 3.43 12.75 -5.85
N TRP A 131 4.57 13.34 -6.15
CA TRP A 131 5.47 12.94 -7.24
C TRP A 131 6.88 12.71 -6.76
N GLY A 132 7.63 11.93 -7.53
CA GLY A 132 9.05 11.74 -7.32
C GLY A 132 9.47 10.30 -7.56
N ASN A 133 10.79 10.10 -7.63
CA ASN A 133 11.36 8.78 -7.83
C ASN A 133 10.96 7.81 -6.70
N THR A 134 10.81 8.29 -5.46
CA THR A 134 10.36 7.47 -4.31
C THR A 134 8.99 6.84 -4.56
N VAL A 135 8.05 7.61 -5.11
CA VAL A 135 6.69 7.15 -5.44
C VAL A 135 6.75 6.11 -6.57
N ASN A 136 7.55 6.37 -7.60
CA ASN A 136 7.73 5.43 -8.70
C ASN A 136 8.31 4.10 -8.23
N VAL A 137 9.33 4.11 -7.36
CA VAL A 137 9.91 2.88 -6.81
C VAL A 137 8.89 2.15 -5.91
N ALA A 138 8.10 2.84 -5.10
CA ALA A 138 7.03 2.21 -4.31
C ALA A 138 5.98 1.52 -5.21
N SER A 139 5.59 2.15 -6.31
CA SER A 139 4.69 1.57 -7.32
C SER A 139 5.33 0.34 -8.00
N ARG A 140 6.65 0.33 -8.18
CA ARG A 140 7.38 -0.85 -8.69
C ARG A 140 7.44 -2.00 -7.69
N MET A 141 7.58 -1.69 -6.40
CA MET A 141 7.51 -2.70 -5.34
C MET A 141 6.14 -3.38 -5.29
N ASP A 142 5.06 -2.65 -5.55
CA ASP A 142 3.74 -3.26 -5.72
C ASP A 142 3.68 -4.06 -7.04
N SER A 143 3.89 -3.42 -8.19
CA SER A 143 3.69 -4.08 -9.50
C SER A 143 4.54 -5.34 -9.71
N CYS A 144 5.76 -5.38 -9.17
CA CYS A 144 6.65 -6.55 -9.20
C CYS A 144 6.51 -7.46 -7.97
N GLY A 145 5.64 -7.09 -7.02
CA GLY A 145 5.36 -7.80 -5.78
C GLY A 145 4.65 -9.14 -5.96
N VAL A 146 4.52 -9.88 -4.86
CA VAL A 146 3.77 -11.14 -4.79
C VAL A 146 2.49 -10.93 -3.99
N MET A 147 1.38 -11.55 -4.41
CA MET A 147 0.11 -11.46 -3.68
C MET A 147 0.25 -12.01 -2.26
N GLY A 148 -0.38 -11.34 -1.31
CA GLY A 148 -0.30 -11.66 0.11
C GLY A 148 1.00 -11.20 0.78
N LYS A 149 1.89 -10.48 0.09
CA LYS A 149 3.17 -10.02 0.63
C LYS A 149 3.29 -8.50 0.60
N ILE A 150 4.10 -7.99 1.53
CA ILE A 150 4.54 -6.59 1.55
C ILE A 150 5.98 -6.56 1.06
N GLN A 151 6.22 -5.91 -0.08
CA GLN A 151 7.55 -5.74 -0.65
C GLN A 151 8.11 -4.35 -0.36
N VAL A 152 9.39 -4.33 0.02
CA VAL A 152 10.16 -3.13 0.33
C VAL A 152 11.50 -3.12 -0.39
N THR A 153 12.08 -1.93 -0.54
CA THR A 153 13.48 -1.75 -0.96
C THR A 153 14.44 -2.13 0.16
N GLU A 154 15.70 -2.41 -0.19
CA GLU A 154 16.75 -2.73 0.79
C GLU A 154 16.89 -1.65 1.88
N ASP A 155 16.93 -0.36 1.53
CA ASP A 155 17.06 0.72 2.51
C ASP A 155 15.86 0.78 3.46
N THR A 156 14.65 0.54 2.94
CA THR A 156 13.43 0.44 3.75
C THR A 156 13.48 -0.78 4.68
N ALA A 157 13.98 -1.92 4.19
CA ALA A 157 14.10 -3.14 4.98
C ALA A 157 15.07 -2.98 6.16
N LYS A 158 16.21 -2.30 5.96
CA LYS A 158 17.19 -2.02 7.02
C LYS A 158 16.55 -1.27 8.20
N ILE A 159 15.83 -0.19 7.91
CA ILE A 159 15.12 0.60 8.94
C ILE A 159 14.08 -0.26 9.67
N LEU A 160 13.34 -1.11 8.94
CA LEU A 160 12.35 -2.01 9.54
C LEU A 160 12.99 -3.07 10.45
N MET A 161 14.11 -3.67 10.02
CA MET A 161 14.87 -4.66 10.80
C MET A 161 15.40 -4.06 12.12
N GLU A 162 15.87 -2.80 12.10
CA GLU A 162 16.29 -2.07 13.30
C GLU A 162 15.16 -1.90 14.32
N HIS A 163 13.90 -1.99 13.88
CA HIS A 163 12.70 -1.86 14.70
C HIS A 163 11.95 -3.18 14.88
N ASN A 164 12.67 -4.31 14.85
CA ASN A 164 12.16 -5.67 15.13
C ASN A 164 11.16 -6.23 14.09
N TYR A 165 11.14 -5.73 12.86
CA TYR A 165 10.44 -6.40 11.77
C TYR A 165 11.33 -7.45 11.13
N ASP A 166 10.85 -8.69 11.01
CA ASP A 166 11.53 -9.73 10.24
C ASP A 166 11.31 -9.48 8.74
N CYS A 167 12.40 -9.33 8.00
CA CYS A 167 12.39 -9.04 6.58
C CYS A 167 13.21 -10.10 5.84
N GLU A 168 12.58 -10.81 4.91
CA GLU A 168 13.22 -11.87 4.12
C GLU A 168 13.74 -11.30 2.80
N CYS A 169 14.99 -11.62 2.44
CA CYS A 169 15.54 -11.19 1.17
C CYS A 169 14.83 -11.92 0.01
N ARG A 170 14.15 -11.15 -0.85
CA ARG A 170 13.57 -11.68 -2.09
C ARG A 170 14.65 -11.93 -3.16
N GLY A 171 15.73 -11.17 -3.08
CA GLY A 171 16.76 -11.09 -4.11
C GLY A 171 16.61 -9.86 -5.00
N THR A 172 17.33 -9.89 -6.11
CA THR A 172 17.47 -8.74 -7.02
C THR A 172 16.39 -8.76 -8.11
N ILE A 173 15.72 -7.62 -8.31
CA ILE A 173 14.75 -7.42 -9.39
C ILE A 173 15.16 -6.23 -10.26
N TYR A 174 14.84 -6.29 -11.55
CA TYR A 174 15.06 -5.17 -12.46
C TYR A 174 13.93 -4.14 -12.31
N VAL A 175 14.29 -2.91 -11.95
CA VAL A 175 13.39 -1.77 -11.81
C VAL A 175 13.73 -0.73 -12.86
N LYS A 176 12.77 -0.46 -13.77
CA LYS A 176 12.94 0.52 -14.85
C LYS A 176 13.38 1.88 -14.29
N GLY A 177 14.51 2.40 -14.80
CA GLY A 177 15.09 3.68 -14.36
C GLY A 177 16.00 3.60 -13.13
N LYS A 178 16.10 2.44 -12.48
CA LYS A 178 17.03 2.18 -11.37
C LYS A 178 18.01 1.05 -11.64
N GLY A 179 17.69 0.15 -12.58
CA GLY A 179 18.46 -1.05 -12.83
C GLY A 179 18.10 -2.14 -11.82
N ASN A 180 19.08 -2.94 -11.43
CA ASN A 180 18.91 -4.05 -10.51
C ASN A 180 18.87 -3.56 -9.06
N LEU A 181 17.77 -3.83 -8.36
CA LEU A 181 17.59 -3.50 -6.94
C LEU A 181 17.36 -4.76 -6.13
N THR A 182 18.08 -4.90 -5.03
CA THR A 182 17.79 -5.91 -4.01
C THR A 182 16.54 -5.51 -3.25
N THR A 183 15.63 -6.46 -3.06
CA THR A 183 14.33 -6.25 -2.44
C THR A 183 14.06 -7.28 -1.37
N TYR A 184 13.14 -6.94 -0.48
CA TYR A 184 12.80 -7.76 0.68
C TYR A 184 11.29 -7.86 0.82
N PHE A 185 10.84 -8.95 1.44
CA PHE A 185 9.48 -9.11 1.93
C PHE A 185 9.45 -8.90 3.44
N VAL A 186 8.55 -8.04 3.91
CA VAL A 186 8.26 -7.91 5.34
C VAL A 186 7.42 -9.12 5.74
N LYS A 187 7.85 -9.87 6.75
CA LYS A 187 7.10 -11.03 7.22
C LYS A 187 5.84 -10.59 7.95
N THR A 188 4.74 -11.26 7.66
CA THR A 188 3.44 -11.00 8.26
C THR A 188 2.78 -12.31 8.69
N GLN A 189 1.78 -12.21 9.56
CA GLN A 189 0.96 -13.37 9.94
C GLN A 189 0.22 -14.04 8.76
N PHE A 190 0.10 -13.36 7.62
CA PHE A 190 -0.57 -13.86 6.41
C PHE A 190 0.35 -14.72 5.54
N ASP A 191 1.64 -14.82 5.88
CA ASP A 191 2.63 -15.57 5.10
C ASP A 191 2.45 -17.08 5.19
N LYS A 192 1.85 -17.58 6.29
CA LYS A 192 1.70 -19.01 6.58
C LYS A 192 0.38 -19.61 6.08
N SER A 193 -0.53 -18.81 5.53
CA SER A 193 -1.87 -19.27 5.13
C SER A 193 -1.92 -19.91 3.74
N SER A 194 -0.80 -20.45 3.23
CA SER A 194 -0.73 -21.06 1.89
C SER A 194 -0.79 -22.59 1.89
N ASP A 195 -0.80 -23.23 3.06
CA ASP A 195 -0.90 -24.68 3.21
C ASP A 195 -2.14 -25.05 4.05
N CYS A 196 -3.33 -25.01 3.45
CA CYS A 196 -4.54 -25.72 3.86
C CYS A 196 -5.45 -25.91 2.64
#